data_AF-W7MC74-F1
#
_entry.id   AF-W7MC74-F1
#
_cell.length_a   1.000
_cell.length_b   1.000
_cell.length_c   1.000
_cell.angle_alpha   90.00
_cell.angle_beta   90.00
_cell.angle_gamma   90.00
#
_symmetry.space_group_name_H-M   'P 1'
#
loop_
_entity.id
_entity.type
_entity.pdbx_description
1 polymer ?
#
loop_
_entity_poly.entity_id
_entity_poly.type
_entity_poly.pdbx_seq_one_letter_code
_entity_poly.pdbx_strand_id
1 'polypeptide(L)' 'MGEVYRELDSGQKFLLRAGDHIVQRTTMHRWINASKTHRARVITVLLTCDPFKVNGQYVTEEHRSN' A
#
# COMPACT_ATOMS: atom_id res chain seq x y z
N MET A 1 -5.22 17.69 -8.80
CA MET A 1 -4.49 17.06 -7.68
C MET A 1 -4.32 15.58 -7.98
N GLY A 2 -3.27 14.95 -7.47
CA GLY A 2 -3.03 13.52 -7.69
C GLY A 2 -3.95 12.65 -6.83
N GLU A 3 -4.41 11.54 -7.39
CA GLU A 3 -5.24 10.54 -6.71
C GLU A 3 -4.63 9.15 -6.93
N VAL A 4 -4.61 8.33 -5.89
CA VAL A 4 -3.99 7.00 -5.92
C VAL A 4 -4.89 5.99 -5.27
N TYR A 5 -5.12 4.85 -5.92
CA TYR A 5 -5.70 3.70 -5.25
C TYR A 5 -4.62 2.94 -4.51
N ARG A 6 -4.84 2.71 -3.22
CA ARG A 6 -4.20 1.61 -2.50
C ARG A 6 -5.10 0.38 -2.63
N GLU A 7 -4.58 -0.67 -3.24
CA GLU A 7 -5.23 -1.97 -3.32
C GLU A 7 -4.53 -2.99 -2.42
N LEU A 8 -5.31 -3.78 -1.68
CA LEU A 8 -4.84 -4.91 -0.88
C LEU A 8 -4.93 -6.22 -1.67
N ASP A 9 -4.26 -7.26 -1.19
CA ASP A 9 -4.33 -8.63 -1.73
C ASP A 9 -5.74 -9.25 -1.70
N SER A 10 -6.60 -8.81 -0.79
CA SER A 10 -8.03 -9.11 -0.79
C SER A 10 -8.81 -8.50 -1.97
N GLY A 11 -8.19 -7.64 -2.78
CA GLY A 11 -8.84 -6.87 -3.84
C GLY A 11 -9.52 -5.59 -3.37
N GLN A 12 -9.56 -5.33 -2.05
CA GLN A 12 -10.13 -4.10 -1.51
C GLN A 12 -9.33 -2.87 -1.95
N LYS A 13 -10.02 -1.85 -2.47
CA LYS A 13 -9.43 -0.61 -2.98
C LYS A 13 -9.89 0.59 -2.16
N PHE A 14 -8.94 1.43 -1.78
CA PHE A 14 -9.20 2.72 -1.17
C PHE A 14 -8.63 3.83 -2.05
N LEU A 15 -9.45 4.82 -2.38
CA LEU A 15 -9.02 6.02 -3.09
C LEU A 15 -8.42 7.01 -2.08
N LEU A 16 -7.17 7.40 -2.30
CA LEU A 16 -6.47 8.41 -1.53
C LEU A 16 -6.33 9.68 -2.36
N ARG A 17 -6.68 10.81 -1.75
CA ARG A 17 -6.53 12.15 -2.32
C ARG A 17 -5.32 12.84 -1.71
N ALA A 18 -4.86 13.91 -2.35
CA ALA A 18 -3.75 14.69 -1.82
C ALA A 18 -4.08 15.25 -0.42
N GLY A 19 -3.21 14.97 0.55
CA GLY A 19 -3.39 15.29 1.95
C GLY A 19 -3.86 14.11 2.82
N ASP A 20 -4.35 13.02 2.21
CA ASP A 20 -4.69 11.81 2.95
C ASP A 20 -3.42 11.08 3.40
N HIS A 21 -3.49 10.49 4.60
CA HIS A 21 -2.40 9.73 5.19
C HIS A 21 -2.88 8.34 5.58
N ILE A 22 -2.01 7.35 5.44
CA ILE A 22 -2.27 5.98 5.87
C ILE A 22 -1.07 5.43 6.63
N VAL A 23 -1.33 4.47 7.51
CA VAL A 23 -0.29 3.65 8.15
C VAL A 23 -0.42 2.23 7.61
N GLN A 24 0.62 1.77 6.91
CA GLN A 24 0.68 0.43 6.35
C GLN A 24 1.37 -0.51 7.34
N ARG A 25 0.63 -1.44 7.93
CA ARG A 25 1.17 -2.37 8.96
C ARG A 25 1.52 -3.72 8.33
N THR A 26 2.52 -3.71 7.45
CA THR A 26 3.04 -4.91 6.77
C THR A 26 1.95 -5.68 6.00
N THR A 27 1.00 -4.97 5.41
CA THR A 27 -0.04 -5.55 4.56
C THR A 27 0.43 -5.62 3.10
N MET A 28 0.19 -6.72 2.41
CA MET A 28 0.40 -6.82 0.96
C MET A 28 -0.44 -5.76 0.24
N HIS A 29 0.19 -5.01 -0.66
CA HIS A 29 -0.47 -3.89 -1.32
C HIS A 29 0.17 -3.51 -2.65
N ARG A 30 -0.58 -2.77 -3.47
CA ARG A 30 -0.04 -2.05 -4.63
C ARG A 30 -0.63 -0.65 -4.75
N TRP A 31 0.13 0.22 -5.42
CA TRP A 31 -0.24 1.60 -5.70
C TRP A 31 -0.62 1.75 -7.16
N ILE A 32 -1.82 2.24 -7.43
CA ILE A 32 -2.31 2.44 -8.79
C ILE A 32 -2.65 3.92 -8.95
N ASN A 33 -2.06 4.57 -9.94
CA ASN A 33 -2.47 5.93 -10.30
C ASN A 33 -3.94 5.88 -10.73
N ALA A 34 -4.80 6.62 -10.03
CA ALA A 34 -6.24 6.63 -10.32
C ALA A 34 -6.57 7.41 -11.60
N SER A 35 -5.65 8.28 -12.06
CA SER A 35 -5.82 9.07 -13.27
C SER A 35 -5.10 8.45 -14.47
N LYS A 36 -5.74 8.51 -15.64
CA LYS A 36 -5.14 8.18 -16.94
C LYS A 36 -4.39 9.37 -17.57
N THR A 37 -4.65 10.59 -17.09
CA THR A 37 -4.17 11.83 -17.72
C THR A 37 -3.28 12.67 -16.81
N HIS A 38 -3.36 12.46 -15.49
CA HIS A 38 -2.59 13.21 -14.51
C HIS A 38 -1.61 12.30 -13.77
N ARG A 39 -0.45 12.85 -13.39
CA ARG A 39 0.50 12.16 -12.52
C ARG A 39 0.05 12.29 -11.05
N ALA A 40 0.31 11.26 -10.27
CA ALA A 40 0.18 11.27 -8.82
C ALA A 40 1.54 11.05 -8.16
N ARG A 41 1.69 11.49 -6.91
CA ARG A 41 2.90 11.29 -6.09
C ARG A 41 2.47 10.73 -4.73
N VAL A 42 3.14 9.67 -4.29
CA VAL A 42 3.04 9.10 -2.94
C VAL A 42 4.41 9.25 -2.31
N ILE A 43 4.45 9.75 -1.08
CA ILE A 43 5.67 9.77 -0.26
C ILE A 43 5.47 8.72 0.82
N THR A 44 6.38 7.76 0.87
CA THR A 44 6.37 6.68 1.84
C THR A 44 7.64 6.74 2.69
N VAL A 45 7.45 6.64 4.00
CA VAL A 45 8.54 6.43 4.96
C VAL A 45 8.38 5.00 5.48
N LEU A 46 9.41 4.17 5.29
CA LEU A 46 9.43 2.79 5.74
C LEU A 46 10.26 2.71 7.01
N LEU A 47 9.67 2.17 8.07
CA LEU A 47 10.34 1.89 9.33
C LEU A 47 10.47 0.38 9.48
N THR A 48 11.58 -0.08 10.04
CA THR A 48 11.75 -1.50 10.39
C THR A 48 10.81 -1.88 11.52
N CYS A 49 10.42 -3.16 11.59
CA CYS A 49 9.68 -3.72 12.71
C CYS A 49 10.28 -5.08 13.11
N ASP A 50 10.12 -5.45 14.38
CA ASP A 50 10.52 -6.77 14.83
C ASP A 50 9.72 -7.87 14.12
N PRO A 51 10.30 -9.07 13.90
CA PRO A 51 9.57 -10.20 13.34
C PRO A 51 8.35 -10.55 14.20
N PHE A 52 7.20 -10.74 13.55
CA PHE A 52 5.94 -11.06 14.23
C PHE A 52 5.14 -12.13 13.49
N LYS A 53 4.17 -12.72 14.19
CA LYS A 53 3.29 -13.75 13.65
C LYS A 53 1.85 -13.26 13.55
N VAL A 54 1.16 -13.71 12.51
CA VAL A 54 -0.30 -13.61 12.35
C VAL A 54 -0.82 -15.02 12.16
N ASN A 55 -1.82 -15.44 12.96
CA ASN A 55 -2.35 -16.81 12.94
C ASN A 55 -1.26 -17.90 13.05
N GLY A 56 -0.22 -17.65 13.86
CA GLY A 56 0.89 -18.59 14.09
C GLY A 56 1.97 -18.62 13.00
N GLN A 57 1.78 -17.91 11.88
CA GLN A 57 2.73 -17.83 10.77
C GLN A 57 3.52 -16.52 10.81
N TYR A 58 4.83 -16.59 10.58
CA TYR A 58 5.66 -15.39 10.45
C TYR A 58 5.27 -14.63 9.19
N VAL A 59 5.12 -13.31 9.31
CA VAL A 59 4.91 -12.44 8.15
C VAL A 59 6.27 -12.19 7.49
N THR A 60 6.36 -12.49 6.19
CA THR A 60 7.56 -12.28 5.38
C THR A 60 7.25 -11.35 4.22
N GLU A 61 8.27 -10.68 3.70
CA GLU A 61 8.14 -9.88 2.49
C GLU A 61 8.02 -10.77 1.25
N GLU A 62 7.07 -10.44 0.38
CA GLU A 62 6.86 -11.09 -0.91
C GLU A 62 6.64 -9.99 -1.96
N HIS A 63 7.28 -10.10 -3.12
CA HIS A 63 7.11 -9.19 -4.24
C HIS A 63 6.43 -9.91 -5.40
N ARG A 64 5.23 -9.46 -5.79
CA ARG A 64 4.46 -10.03 -6.90
C ARG A 64 4.59 -9.15 -8.14
N SER A 65 4.80 -9.76 -9.31
CA SER A 65 4.99 -9.07 -10.59
C SER A 65 3.75 -9.01 -11.49
N ASN A 66 2.60 -9.50 -11.05
CA ASN A 66 1.36 -9.58 -11.84
C ASN A 66 0.66 -8.23 -12.02
#